data_AF-A0A2R6HBZ5-F1
#
_entry.id   AF-A0A2R6HBZ5-F1
#
_cell.length_a   1.000
_cell.length_b   1.000
_cell.length_c   1.000
_cell.angle_alpha   90.00
_cell.angle_beta   90.00
_cell.angle_gamma   90.00
#
_symmetry.space_group_name_H-M   'P 1'
#
loop_
_entity.id
_entity.type
_entity.pdbx_description
1 polymer ?
#
loop_
_entity_poly.entity_id
_entity_poly.type
_entity_poly.pdbx_seq_one_letter_code
_entity_poly.pdbx_strand_id
1 'polypeptide(L)' 'MTDAEVPESHPRHDSLVTRHRIEAGVEQGITSRQGFIAQGRGEAFDYLLGEATLPSADRA' A
#
# COMPACT_ATOMS: atom_id res chain seq x y z
N MET A 1 -12.83 -12.66 -0.23
CA MET A 1 -12.89 -11.82 -1.44
C MET A 1 -12.47 -10.45 -0.95
N THR A 2 -11.24 -10.01 -1.17
CA THR A 2 -10.92 -9.17 -2.33
C THR A 2 -9.41 -9.19 -2.59
N ASP A 3 -8.95 -10.04 -3.50
CA ASP A 3 -8.06 -9.47 -4.52
C ASP A 3 -9.00 -8.58 -5.31
N ALA A 4 -8.92 -7.26 -5.09
CA ALA A 4 -9.59 -6.36 -6.01
C ALA A 4 -9.11 -6.74 -7.40
N GLU A 5 -10.03 -6.89 -8.35
CA GLU A 5 -9.77 -7.26 -9.76
C GLU A 5 -8.99 -6.13 -10.47
N VAL A 6 -7.91 -5.65 -9.89
CA VAL A 6 -6.96 -4.76 -10.51
C VAL A 6 -6.13 -5.67 -11.42
N PRO A 7 -6.17 -5.48 -12.76
CA PRO A 7 -5.38 -6.30 -13.64
C PRO A 7 -3.88 -6.16 -13.33
N GLU A 8 -3.11 -7.24 -13.40
CA GLU A 8 -1.65 -7.19 -13.22
C GLU A 8 -0.98 -6.23 -14.22
N SER A 9 -1.60 -6.01 -15.38
CA SER A 9 -1.14 -5.05 -16.39
C SER A 9 -1.38 -3.59 -16.02
N HIS A 10 -2.06 -3.30 -14.90
CA HIS A 10 -2.38 -1.94 -14.50
C HIS A 10 -1.14 -1.23 -13.93
N PRO A 11 -0.83 0.02 -14.35
CA PRO A 11 0.39 0.72 -13.93
C PRO A 11 0.45 1.05 -12.43
N ARG A 12 -0.66 0.89 -11.71
CA ARG A 12 -0.78 1.10 -10.25
C ARG A 12 -1.20 -0.17 -9.52
N HIS A 13 -1.07 -1.33 -10.14
CA HIS A 13 -1.57 -2.61 -9.61
C HIS A 13 -1.20 -2.79 -8.14
N ASP A 14 0.09 -2.76 -7.82
CA ASP A 14 0.59 -3.08 -6.48
C ASP A 14 0.11 -2.09 -5.41
N SER A 15 0.09 -0.78 -5.72
CA SER A 15 -0.43 0.25 -4.81
C SER A 15 -1.93 0.04 -4.55
N LEU A 16 -2.73 -0.22 -5.58
CA LEU A 16 -4.18 -0.43 -5.43
C LEU A 16 -4.50 -1.72 -4.66
N VAL A 17 -3.83 -2.82 -4.98
CA VAL A 17 -3.98 -4.10 -4.25
C VAL A 17 -3.60 -3.91 -2.77
N THR A 18 -2.52 -3.20 -2.49
CA THR A 18 -2.09 -2.93 -1.11
C THR A 18 -3.14 -2.13 -0.32
N ARG A 19 -3.77 -1.11 -0.93
CA ARG A 19 -4.85 -0.35 -0.28
C ARG A 19 -6.02 -1.25 0.12
N HIS A 20 -6.45 -2.15 -0.77
CA HIS A 20 -7.53 -3.08 -0.50
C HIS A 20 -7.19 -4.09 0.60
N ARG A 21 -5.92 -4.54 0.67
CA ARG A 21 -5.46 -5.39 1.76
C ARG A 21 -5.53 -4.70 3.11
N ILE A 22 -5.17 -3.41 3.19
CA ILE A 22 -5.28 -2.64 4.44
C ILE A 22 -6.74 -2.42 4.82
N GLU A 23 -7.61 -2.10 3.86
CA GLU A 23 -9.06 -1.99 4.07
C GLU A 23 -9.64 -3.30 4.64
N ALA A 24 -9.34 -4.45 4.02
CA ALA A 24 -9.75 -5.76 4.52
C ALA A 24 -9.17 -6.06 5.91
N GLY A 25 -7.93 -5.64 6.17
CA GLY A 25 -7.30 -5.75 7.49
C GLY A 25 -8.02 -4.93 8.56
N VAL A 26 -8.59 -3.78 8.21
CA VAL A 26 -9.45 -2.99 9.12
C VAL A 26 -10.75 -3.74 9.41
N GLU A 27 -11.41 -4.27 8.37
CA GLU A 27 -12.66 -5.03 8.53
C GLU A 27 -12.49 -6.29 9.36
N GLN A 28 -11.35 -6.97 9.23
CA GLN A 28 -11.00 -8.17 9.99
C GLN A 28 -10.50 -7.86 11.42
N GLY A 29 -10.38 -6.58 11.80
CA GLY A 29 -9.88 -6.18 13.12
C GLY A 29 -8.38 -6.39 13.33
N ILE A 30 -7.61 -6.62 12.27
CA ILE A 30 -6.15 -6.79 12.31
C ILE A 30 -5.46 -5.45 12.53
N THR A 31 -5.99 -4.39 11.92
CA THR A 31 -5.50 -3.01 12.08
C THR A 31 -6.66 -2.05 12.33
N SER A 32 -6.35 -0.84 12.79
CA SER A 32 -7.35 0.19 13.07
C SER A 32 -7.58 1.10 11.86
N ARG A 33 -8.67 1.88 11.89
CA ARG A 33 -8.91 2.94 10.90
C ARG A 33 -7.76 3.95 10.83
N GLN A 34 -7.09 4.21 11.95
CA GLN A 34 -5.91 5.06 12.01
C GLN A 34 -4.72 4.43 11.28
N GLY A 35 -4.62 3.10 11.28
CA GLY A 35 -3.67 2.34 10.45
C GLY A 35 -3.91 2.53 8.95
N PHE A 36 -5.17 2.60 8.52
CA PHE A 36 -5.50 2.94 7.13
C PHE A 36 -5.04 4.35 6.74
N ILE A 37 -5.23 5.35 7.62
CA ILE A 37 -4.71 6.70 7.38
C ILE A 37 -3.17 6.69 7.37
N ALA A 38 -2.54 5.90 8.25
CA ALA A 38 -1.09 5.75 8.26
C ALA A 38 -0.55 5.18 6.95
N GLN A 39 -1.24 4.20 6.34
CA GLN A 39 -0.89 3.69 5.02
C GLN A 39 -0.88 4.80 3.96
N GLY A 40 -1.94 5.61 3.91
CA GLY A 40 -2.00 6.71 2.94
C GLY A 40 -0.87 7.73 3.09
N ARG A 41 -0.41 7.99 4.33
CA ARG A 41 0.77 8.83 4.57
C ARG A 41 2.06 8.17 4.07
N GLY A 42 2.20 6.85 4.26
CA GLY A 42 3.33 6.08 3.74
C GLY A 42 3.39 6.12 2.21
N GLU A 43 2.28 5.85 1.54
CA GLU A 43 2.19 5.92 0.07
C GLU A 43 2.50 7.33 -0.47
N ALA A 44 2.16 8.39 0.25
CA ALA A 44 2.52 9.74 -0.16
C ALA A 44 4.04 9.95 -0.22
N PHE A 45 4.79 9.43 0.76
CA PHE A 45 6.24 9.44 0.71
C PHE A 45 6.79 8.50 -0.37
N ASP A 46 6.19 7.32 -0.50
CA ASP A 46 6.62 6.34 -1.50
C ASP A 46 6.53 6.93 -2.92
N TYR A 47 5.44 7.66 -3.22
CA TYR A 47 5.28 8.39 -4.48
C TYR A 47 6.38 9.44 -4.70
N LEU A 48 6.76 10.18 -3.65
CA LEU A 48 7.86 11.16 -3.73
C LEU A 48 9.23 10.51 -3.91
N LEU A 49 9.40 9.29 -3.41
CA LEU A 49 10.65 8.52 -3.49
C LEU A 49 10.74 7.64 -4.75
N GLY A 50 9.68 7.63 -5.57
CA GLY A 50 9.64 6.90 -6.84
C GLY A 50 9.21 5.43 -6.72
N GLU A 51 8.57 5.04 -5.61
CA GLU A 51 8.00 3.71 -5.38
C GLU A 51 9.02 2.58 -5.61
N ALA A 52 10.25 2.82 -5.16
CA ALA A 52 11.38 1.91 -5.34
C ALA A 52 12.29 1.93 -4.11
N THR A 53 13.01 0.82 -3.90
CA THR A 53 14.04 0.76 -2.87
C THR A 53 15.22 1.67 -3.26
N LEU A 54 15.47 2.69 -2.45
CA LEU A 54 16.59 3.61 -2.67
C LEU A 54 17.91 3.03 -2.12
N PRO A 55 19.08 3.44 -2.65
CA PRO A 55 20.39 3.01 -2.14
C PRO A 55 20.66 3.37 -0.68
N SER A 56 19.97 4.37 -0.12
CA SER A 56 20.03 4.68 1.30
C SER A 56 19.23 3.70 2.15
N ALA A 57 18.10 3.19 1.63
CA ALA A 57 17.28 2.19 2.29
C ALA A 57 17.93 0.79 2.22
N ASP A 58 18.55 0.45 1.08
CA ASP A 58 19.23 -0.84 0.89
C ASP A 58 20.48 -1.01 1.79
N ARG A 59 21.10 0.10 2.22
CA ARG A 59 22.29 0.11 3.07
C ARG A 59 22.01 0.28 4.57
N ALA A 60 20.75 0.49 4.96
CA ALA A 60 20.34 0.73 6.35
C ALA A 60 20.13 -0.60 7.10
#